data_AF-A0A7Y5BXC6-F1
#
_entry.id   AF-A0A7Y5BXC6-F1
#
_cell.length_a   1.000
_cell.length_b   1.000
_cell.length_c   1.000
_cell.angle_alpha   90.00
_cell.angle_beta   90.00
_cell.angle_gamma   90.00
#
_symmetry.space_group_name_H-M   'P 1'
#
loop_
_entity.id
_entity.type
_entity.pdbx_description
1 polymer ?
#
loop_
_entity_poly.entity_id
_entity_poly.type
_entity_poly.pdbx_seq_one_letter_code
_entity_poly.pdbx_strand_id
1 'polypeptide(L)' 'MTVVIWALIGFFSGALPFSVWVGQFAMGTDIRQYGDGNPG' A
#
# COMPACT_ATOMS: atom_id res chain seq x y z
N MET A 1 26.64 -5.45 -1.72
CA MET A 1 25.80 -4.65 -0.80
C MET A 1 24.69 -3.89 -1.52
N THR A 2 24.95 -3.30 -2.70
CA THR A 2 23.96 -2.54 -3.49
C THR A 2 22.65 -3.29 -3.78
N VAL A 3 22.73 -4.56 -4.18
CA VAL A 3 21.52 -5.38 -4.47
C VAL A 3 20.66 -5.57 -3.24
N VAL A 4 21.27 -5.84 -2.08
CA VAL A 4 20.53 -6.03 -0.82
C VAL A 4 19.81 -4.76 -0.42
N ILE A 5 20.47 -3.59 -0.55
CA ILE A 5 19.86 -2.29 -0.25
C ILE A 5 18.63 -2.06 -1.13
N TRP A 6 18.75 -2.24 -2.45
CA TRP A 6 17.62 -2.03 -3.36
C TRP A 6 16.52 -3.07 -3.20
N ALA A 7 16.85 -4.32 -2.88
CA ALA A 7 15.85 -5.35 -2.59
C ALA A 7 15.03 -4.99 -1.34
N LEU A 8 15.70 -4.51 -0.28
CA LEU A 8 15.02 -4.05 0.93
C LEU A 8 14.15 -2.82 0.65
N ILE A 9 14.67 -1.82 -0.07
CA ILE A 9 13.89 -0.64 -0.45
C ILE A 9 12.64 -1.07 -1.25
N GLY A 10 12.81 -1.89 -2.29
CA GLY A 10 11.70 -2.35 -3.12
C GLY A 10 10.66 -3.15 -2.32
N PHE A 11 11.12 -4.06 -1.47
CA PHE A 11 10.25 -4.85 -0.59
C PHE A 11 9.43 -3.94 0.34
N PHE A 12 10.09 -3.04 1.07
CA PHE A 12 9.41 -2.16 2.01
C PHE A 12 8.51 -1.14 1.30
N SER A 13 8.89 -0.64 0.13
CA SER A 13 8.03 0.25 -0.68
C SER A 13 6.80 -0.48 -1.22
N GLY A 14 6.93 -1.74 -1.68
CA GLY A 14 5.82 -2.53 -2.20
C GLY A 14 4.87 -3.06 -1.11
N ALA A 15 5.36 -3.21 0.12
CA ALA A 15 4.56 -3.64 1.27
C ALA A 15 3.62 -2.55 1.80
N LEU A 16 3.73 -1.30 1.31
CA LEU A 16 2.87 -0.20 1.75
C LEU A 16 1.47 -0.32 1.13
N PRO A 17 0.38 -0.25 1.92
CA PRO A 17 -0.98 -0.39 1.42
C PRO A 17 -1.49 0.94 0.84
N PHE A 18 -0.87 1.42 -0.24
CA PHE A 18 -1.09 2.77 -0.79
C PHE A 18 -2.56 3.06 -1.11
N SER A 19 -3.29 2.13 -1.71
CA SER A 19 -4.71 2.31 -2.02
C SER A 19 -5.56 2.52 -0.76
N VAL A 20 -5.27 1.78 0.31
CA VAL A 20 -5.93 1.96 1.62
C VAL A 20 -5.61 3.33 2.20
N TRP A 21 -4.34 3.75 2.16
CA TRP A 21 -3.92 5.06 2.65
C TRP A 21 -4.55 6.21 1.86
N VAL A 22 -4.64 6.10 0.54
CA VAL A 22 -5.33 7.10 -0.29
C VAL A 22 -6.80 7.16 0.09
N GLY A 23 -7.47 6.01 0.22
CA GLY A 23 -8.83 5.94 0.72
C GLY A 23 -9.01 6.67 2.05
N GLN A 24 -8.18 6.31 3.03
CA GLN A 24 -8.32 6.81 4.39
C GLN A 24 -7.93 8.30 4.52
N PHE A 25 -6.84 8.73 3.92
CA PHE A 25 -6.31 10.09 4.12
C PHE A 25 -6.83 11.10 3.10
N ALA A 26 -6.98 10.72 1.83
CA ALA A 26 -7.47 11.65 0.80
C ALA A 26 -9.00 11.67 0.73
N MET A 27 -9.66 10.53 0.99
CA MET A 27 -11.12 10.40 0.88
C MET A 27 -11.83 10.20 2.23
N GLY A 28 -11.10 10.10 3.34
CA GLY A 28 -11.70 9.90 4.67
C GLY A 28 -12.47 8.58 4.82
N THR A 29 -12.18 7.59 3.97
CA THR A 29 -13.03 6.42 3.77
C THR A 29 -12.20 5.13 3.78
N ASP A 30 -12.68 4.08 4.45
CA ASP A 30 -12.07 2.76 4.33
C ASP A 30 -12.58 2.04 3.07
N ILE A 31 -11.76 2.04 2.02
CA ILE A 31 -12.11 1.44 0.71
C ILE A 31 -12.37 -0.08 0.78
N ARG A 32 -11.91 -0.77 1.82
CA ARG A 32 -12.11 -2.21 2.00
C ARG A 32 -13.53 -2.57 2.45
N GLN A 33 -14.35 -1.56 2.77
CA GLN A 33 -15.75 -1.78 3.13
C GLN A 33 -16.68 -1.90 1.92
N TYR A 34 -16.16 -1.72 0.70
CA TYR A 34 -16.92 -1.79 -0.54
C TYR A 34 -16.58 -3.06 -1.33
N GLY A 35 -17.55 -3.60 -2.07
CA GLY A 35 -17.33 -4.70 -3.00
C GLY A 35 -16.83 -5.98 -2.33
N ASP A 36 -15.73 -6.53 -2.85
CA ASP A 36 -15.06 -7.72 -2.31
C ASP A 36 -14.02 -7.39 -1.23
N GLY A 37 -13.84 -6.11 -0.90
CA GLY A 37 -12.91 -5.63 0.10
C GLY A 37 -11.43 -5.67 -0.30
N ASN A 38 -11.12 -6.01 -1.56
CA ASN A 38 -9.76 -5.93 -2.08
C ASN A 38 -9.40 -4.48 -2.44
N PRO A 39 -8.35 -3.88 -1.82
CA PRO A 39 -7.96 -2.51 -2.12
C PRO A 39 -7.08 -2.39 -3.38
N GLY A 40 -6.74 -3.51 -4.04
CA GLY A 40 -5.97 -3.55 -5.29
C GLY A 40 -6.85 -3.78 -6.52
#